data_AF-A0AAU5QR77-F1
#
_entry.id   AF-A0AAU5QR77-F1
#
_cell.length_a   1.000
_cell.length_b   1.000
_cell.length_c   1.000
_cell.angle_alpha   90.00
_cell.angle_beta   90.00
_cell.angle_gamma   90.00
#
_symmetry.space_group_name_H-M   'P 1'
#
loop_
_entity.id
_entity.type
_entity.pdbx_description
1 polymer ?
#
loop_
_entity_poly.entity_id
_entity_poly.type
_entity_poly.pdbx_seq_one_letter_code
_entity_poly.pdbx_strand_id
1 'polypeptide(L)'
;MPSEGRPQPIDTAVIAAPSDTPASDLWSLVERHEQHRKRVGLADTLAALALGTVIADRLADERPLLVRDALRLGSSWTKIAAALGSDLQTVRSTFATWTDSLGSDEQAEARRLAEAGGSSR
;
A
#
# COMPACT_ATOMS: atom_id res chain seq x y z
N MET A 1 -45.76 1.65 -5.11
CA MET A 1 -45.38 0.43 -4.37
C MET A 1 -46.32 -0.68 -4.80
N PRO A 2 -45.77 -1.74 -5.44
CA PRO A 2 -45.75 -3.07 -4.82
C PRO A 2 -44.33 -3.69 -4.94
N SER A 3 -43.75 -4.20 -3.86
CA SER A 3 -43.94 -5.52 -3.23
C SER A 3 -43.13 -6.63 -3.91
N GLU A 4 -42.08 -7.02 -3.17
CA GLU A 4 -41.68 -8.42 -2.95
C GLU A 4 -41.16 -9.21 -4.16
N GLY A 5 -39.87 -8.98 -4.46
CA GLY A 5 -39.03 -9.97 -5.12
C GLY A 5 -38.89 -11.22 -4.25
N ARG A 6 -39.88 -12.12 -4.31
CA ARG A 6 -39.72 -13.49 -3.84
C ARG A 6 -38.58 -14.13 -4.63
N PRO A 7 -37.63 -14.85 -3.98
CA PRO A 7 -36.67 -15.66 -4.71
C PRO A 7 -37.47 -16.66 -5.55
N GLN A 8 -37.37 -16.55 -6.87
CA GLN A 8 -37.95 -17.56 -7.76
C GLN A 8 -37.25 -18.88 -7.45
N PRO A 9 -37.99 -19.98 -7.28
CA PRO A 9 -37.38 -21.30 -7.18
C PRO A 9 -36.57 -21.51 -8.45
N ILE A 10 -35.27 -21.77 -8.30
CA ILE A 10 -34.44 -22.25 -9.39
C ILE A 10 -35.10 -23.55 -9.85
N ASP A 11 -35.65 -23.53 -11.06
CA ASP A 11 -36.23 -24.71 -11.69
C ASP A 11 -35.09 -25.71 -11.95
N THR A 12 -34.90 -26.62 -10.99
CA THR A 12 -33.85 -27.64 -11.04
C THR A 12 -34.07 -28.63 -12.18
N ALA A 13 -35.24 -28.61 -12.84
CA ALA A 13 -35.52 -29.41 -14.04
C ALA A 13 -34.77 -28.92 -15.29
N VAL A 14 -34.23 -27.69 -15.28
CA VAL A 14 -33.35 -27.16 -16.34
C VAL A 14 -31.86 -27.42 -16.04
N ILE A 15 -31.56 -27.98 -14.86
CA ILE A 15 -30.20 -28.45 -14.55
C ILE A 15 -30.06 -29.85 -15.14
N ALA A 16 -29.53 -29.88 -16.37
CA ALA A 16 -29.02 -31.03 -17.10
C ALA A 16 -30.08 -31.99 -17.68
N ALA A 17 -30.48 -31.72 -18.92
CA ALA A 17 -30.58 -32.83 -19.87
C ALA A 17 -29.21 -33.53 -19.90
N PRO A 18 -29.13 -34.88 -19.80
CA PRO A 18 -27.87 -35.61 -19.69
C PRO A 18 -26.98 -35.54 -20.96
N SER A 19 -27.37 -34.77 -21.98
CA SER A 19 -26.58 -34.55 -23.20
C SER A 19 -25.82 -33.21 -23.23
N ASP A 20 -26.10 -32.27 -22.32
CA ASP A 20 -25.50 -30.92 -22.34
C ASP A 20 -24.42 -30.70 -21.28
N THR A 21 -24.05 -31.73 -20.53
CA THR A 21 -22.73 -31.74 -19.88
C THR A 21 -21.69 -31.93 -20.98
N PRO A 22 -20.89 -30.90 -21.34
CA PRO A 22 -19.74 -31.15 -22.20
C PRO A 22 -18.96 -32.28 -21.55
N ALA A 23 -18.69 -33.36 -22.32
CA ALA A 23 -17.89 -34.48 -21.85
C ALA A 23 -16.60 -33.91 -21.29
N SER A 24 -16.58 -33.74 -19.98
CA SER A 24 -15.55 -33.01 -19.28
C SER A 24 -14.48 -34.05 -19.06
N ASP A 25 -13.66 -34.25 -20.08
CA ASP A 25 -12.47 -35.05 -19.96
C ASP A 25 -11.78 -34.65 -18.66
N LEU A 26 -11.51 -35.64 -17.80
CA LEU A 26 -10.91 -35.42 -16.48
C LEU A 26 -9.61 -34.61 -16.63
N TRP A 27 -8.92 -34.82 -17.76
CA TRP A 27 -7.75 -34.04 -18.15
C TRP A 27 -8.05 -32.53 -18.33
N SER A 28 -9.13 -32.19 -19.03
CA SER A 28 -9.56 -30.79 -19.24
C SER A 28 -9.99 -30.09 -17.95
N LEU A 29 -10.41 -30.84 -16.94
CA LEU A 29 -10.80 -30.32 -15.63
C LEU A 29 -9.57 -30.10 -14.74
N VAL A 30 -8.60 -31.02 -14.78
CA VAL A 30 -7.29 -30.87 -14.14
C VAL A 30 -6.51 -29.69 -14.74
N GLU A 31 -6.49 -29.54 -16.07
CA GLU A 31 -5.80 -28.43 -16.73
C GLU A 31 -6.41 -27.07 -16.37
N ARG A 32 -7.75 -26.97 -16.33
CA ARG A 32 -8.44 -25.76 -15.85
C ARG A 32 -8.13 -25.47 -14.39
N HIS A 33 -8.07 -26.49 -13.55
CA HIS A 33 -7.72 -26.33 -12.13
C HIS A 33 -6.26 -25.85 -11.95
N GLU A 34 -5.31 -26.36 -12.73
CA GLU A 34 -3.93 -25.87 -12.73
C GLU A 34 -3.82 -24.43 -13.22
N GLN A 35 -4.49 -24.08 -14.32
CA GLN A 35 -4.52 -22.70 -14.83
C GLN A 35 -5.17 -21.74 -13.83
N HIS A 36 -6.22 -22.17 -13.13
CA HIS A 36 -6.85 -21.41 -12.06
C HIS A 36 -5.89 -21.20 -10.88
N ARG A 37 -5.21 -22.26 -10.40
CA ARG A 37 -4.18 -22.14 -9.36
C ARG A 37 -3.04 -21.19 -9.73
N LYS A 38 -2.57 -21.24 -10.98
CA LYS A 38 -1.53 -20.32 -11.48
C LYS A 38 -2.02 -18.87 -11.47
N ARG A 39 -3.28 -18.62 -11.88
CA ARG A 39 -3.88 -17.28 -11.85
C ARG A 39 -4.09 -16.76 -10.43
N VAL A 40 -4.56 -17.61 -9.51
CA VAL A 40 -4.72 -17.25 -8.09
C VAL A 40 -3.36 -16.93 -7.46
N GLY A 41 -2.33 -17.77 -7.68
CA GLY A 41 -0.98 -17.49 -7.18
C GLY A 41 -0.35 -16.21 -7.75
N LEU A 42 -0.63 -15.88 -9.02
CA LEU A 42 -0.20 -14.62 -9.63
C LEU A 42 -0.94 -13.42 -9.03
N ALA A 43 -2.26 -13.55 -8.78
CA ALA A 43 -3.04 -12.51 -8.12
C ALA A 43 -2.55 -12.25 -6.69
N ASP A 44 -2.24 -13.30 -5.92
CA ASP A 44 -1.69 -13.16 -4.57
C ASP A 44 -0.31 -12.49 -4.57
N THR A 45 0.54 -12.82 -5.56
CA THR A 45 1.86 -12.18 -5.71
C THR A 45 1.72 -10.70 -6.05
N LEU A 46 0.80 -10.33 -6.94
CA LEU A 46 0.51 -8.93 -7.25
C LEU A 46 -0.09 -8.19 -6.06
N ALA A 47 -0.96 -8.83 -5.29
CA ALA A 47 -1.52 -8.25 -4.07
C ALA A 47 -0.43 -8.01 -3.01
N ALA A 48 0.51 -8.94 -2.86
CA ALA A 48 1.65 -8.79 -1.95
C ALA A 48 2.59 -7.66 -2.40
N LEU A 49 2.86 -7.53 -3.70
CA LEU A 49 3.64 -6.42 -4.25
C LEU A 49 2.92 -5.08 -4.04
N ALA A 50 1.62 -5.01 -4.33
CA ALA A 50 0.82 -3.81 -4.13
C ALA A 50 0.80 -3.40 -2.64
N LEU A 51 0.61 -4.36 -1.74
CA LEU A 51 0.69 -4.11 -0.30
C LEU A 51 2.08 -3.63 0.11
N GLY A 52 3.15 -4.27 -0.40
CA GLY A 52 4.52 -3.84 -0.18
C GLY A 52 4.77 -2.39 -0.64
N THR A 53 4.24 -2.00 -1.81
CA THR A 53 4.35 -0.62 -2.30
C THR A 53 3.58 0.37 -1.44
N VAL A 54 2.36 0.03 -1.00
CA VAL A 54 1.56 0.91 -0.12
C VAL A 54 2.22 1.06 1.25
N ILE A 55 2.77 -0.01 1.81
CA ILE A 55 3.51 0.06 3.09
C ILE A 55 4.76 0.92 2.93
N ALA A 56 5.52 0.75 1.85
CA ALA A 56 6.70 1.56 1.57
C ALA A 56 6.35 3.05 1.42
N ASP A 57 5.24 3.35 0.74
CA ASP A 57 4.70 4.70 0.56
C ASP A 57 4.31 5.32 1.91
N ARG A 58 3.57 4.59 2.75
CA ARG A 58 3.21 5.03 4.09
C ARG A 58 4.41 5.28 5.00
N LEU A 59 5.42 4.41 4.94
CA LEU A 59 6.66 4.60 5.68
C LEU A 59 7.46 5.80 5.16
N ALA A 60 7.38 6.10 3.87
CA ALA A 60 7.97 7.30 3.29
C ALA A 60 7.27 8.58 3.80
N ASP A 61 5.94 8.55 3.96
CA ASP A 61 5.16 9.66 4.52
C ASP A 61 5.41 9.88 6.03
N GLU A 62 5.63 8.81 6.80
CA GLU A 62 5.84 8.89 8.24
C GLU A 62 7.24 9.37 8.63
N ARG A 63 8.26 9.06 7.82
CA ARG A 63 9.66 9.41 8.10
C ARG A 63 9.89 10.92 8.30
N PRO A 64 9.38 11.83 7.44
CA PRO A 64 9.49 13.27 7.66
C PRO A 64 8.82 13.77 8.94
N LEU A 65 7.73 13.13 9.37
CA LEU A 65 7.05 13.48 10.64
C LEU A 65 7.94 13.15 11.84
N LEU A 66 8.59 11.98 11.83
CA LEU A 66 9.55 11.59 12.87
C LEU A 66 10.76 12.53 12.91
N VAL A 67 11.25 12.97 11.74
CA VAL A 67 12.32 13.97 11.64
C VAL A 67 11.86 15.31 12.22
N ARG A 68 10.66 15.79 11.89
CA ARG A 68 10.09 17.02 12.44
C ARG A 68 10.00 16.96 13.96
N ASP A 69 9.48 15.87 14.51
CA ASP A 69 9.30 15.73 15.95
C ASP A 69 10.65 15.65 16.68
N ALA A 70 11.63 14.95 16.10
CA ALA A 70 12.99 14.92 16.63
C ALA A 70 13.66 16.31 16.59
N LEU A 71 13.44 17.10 15.53
CA LEU A 71 13.92 18.49 15.44
C LEU A 71 13.23 19.40 16.47
N ARG A 72 11.93 19.23 16.71
CA ARG A 72 11.20 19.93 17.78
C ARG A 72 11.73 19.62 19.16
N LEU A 73 12.19 18.40 19.38
CA LEU A 73 12.87 17.97 20.60
C LEU A 73 14.33 18.45 20.68
N GLY A 74 14.80 19.22 19.71
CA GLY A 74 16.16 19.77 19.67
C GLY A 74 17.24 18.75 19.28
N SER A 75 16.87 17.60 18.70
CA SER A 75 17.86 16.63 18.23
C SER A 75 18.61 17.18 17.02
N SER A 76 19.93 16.99 17.00
CA SER A 76 20.75 17.35 15.84
C SER A 76 20.46 16.45 14.65
N TRP A 77 20.64 17.00 13.45
CA TRP A 77 20.47 16.23 12.21
C TRP A 77 21.33 14.95 12.15
N THR A 78 22.54 14.98 12.73
CA THR A 78 23.43 13.82 12.80
C THR A 78 22.87 12.70 13.68
N LYS A 79 22.28 13.05 14.84
CA LYS A 79 21.64 12.09 15.74
C LYS A 79 20.38 11.49 15.12
N ILE A 80 19.60 12.30 14.40
CA ILE A 80 18.41 11.86 13.67
C ILE A 80 18.80 10.87 12.57
N ALA A 81 19.81 11.20 11.76
CA ALA A 81 20.30 10.32 10.69
C ALA A 81 20.79 8.97 11.24
N ALA A 82 21.57 8.98 12.33
CA ALA A 82 22.02 7.78 13.01
C ALA A 82 20.85 6.92 13.53
N ALA A 83 19.84 7.54 14.14
CA ALA A 83 18.65 6.84 14.65
C ALA A 83 17.81 6.21 13.52
N LEU A 84 17.76 6.87 12.35
CA LEU A 84 17.06 6.37 11.16
C LEU A 84 17.89 5.38 10.32
N GLY A 85 19.15 5.12 10.71
CA GLY A 85 20.07 4.26 9.96
C GLY A 85 20.29 4.73 8.52
N SER A 86 20.14 6.03 8.26
CA SER A 86 20.24 6.64 6.93
C SER A 86 21.34 7.71 6.92
N ASP A 87 21.86 8.04 5.76
CA ASP A 87 22.83 9.11 5.66
C ASP A 87 22.18 10.49 5.87
N LEU A 88 23.00 11.42 6.36
CA LEU A 88 22.58 12.78 6.68
C LEU A 88 21.97 13.52 5.47
N GLN A 89 22.51 13.31 4.28
CA GLN A 89 22.11 14.02 3.08
C GLN A 89 20.74 13.52 2.59
N THR A 90 20.52 12.20 2.58
CA THR A 90 19.24 11.58 2.28
C THR A 90 18.16 12.10 3.24
N VAL A 91 18.40 12.06 4.55
CA VAL A 91 17.40 12.53 5.53
C VAL A 91 17.04 14.00 5.32
N ARG A 92 18.03 14.87 5.04
CA ARG A 92 17.78 16.29 4.75
C ARG A 92 17.02 16.49 3.44
N SER A 93 17.39 15.76 2.38
CA SER A 93 16.73 15.86 1.07
C SER A 93 15.28 15.36 1.11
N THR A 94 15.01 14.27 1.82
CA THR A 94 13.66 13.73 2.02
C THR A 94 12.83 14.71 2.84
N PHE A 95 13.39 15.28 3.93
CA PHE A 95 12.70 16.28 4.72
C PHE A 95 12.41 17.56 3.93
N ALA A 96 13.34 18.02 3.08
CA ALA A 96 13.13 19.17 2.22
C ALA A 96 12.01 18.93 1.19
N THR A 97 12.04 17.76 0.52
CA THR A 97 11.01 17.36 -0.45
C THR A 97 9.62 17.30 0.19
N TRP A 98 9.53 16.75 1.40
CA TRP A 98 8.31 16.75 2.19
C TRP A 98 7.89 18.16 2.61
N THR A 99 8.83 19.00 3.04
CA THR A 99 8.56 20.39 3.42
C THR A 99 7.97 21.18 2.24
N ASP A 100 8.39 20.87 1.01
CA ASP A 100 7.89 21.52 -0.20
C ASP A 100 6.48 21.04 -0.63
N SER A 101 5.99 19.92 -0.08
CA SER A 101 4.61 19.46 -0.30
C SER A 101 3.60 20.01 0.71
N LEU A 102 4.05 20.72 1.74
CA LEU A 102 3.20 21.31 2.79
C LEU A 102 2.53 22.62 2.38
N GLY A 103 1.48 23.00 3.11
CA GLY A 103 0.91 24.35 3.04
C GLY A 103 1.87 25.42 3.55
N SER A 104 1.65 26.68 3.16
CA SER A 104 2.57 27.81 3.43
C SER A 104 2.98 27.96 4.89
N ASP A 105 2.03 27.79 5.81
CA ASP A 105 2.26 28.01 7.25
C ASP A 105 3.08 26.86 7.87
N GLU A 106 2.77 25.62 7.46
CA GLU A 106 3.49 24.42 7.91
C GLU A 106 4.89 24.34 7.30
N GLN A 107 5.04 24.77 6.04
CA GLN A 107 6.32 24.87 5.36
C GLN A 107 7.26 25.86 6.07
N ALA A 108 6.76 27.03 6.46
CA ALA A 108 7.53 28.02 7.19
C ALA A 108 8.04 27.47 8.54
N GLU A 109 7.18 26.74 9.26
CA GLU A 109 7.56 26.08 10.51
C GLU A 109 8.61 24.99 10.30
N ALA A 110 8.42 24.12 9.31
CA ALA A 110 9.38 23.06 9.00
C ALA A 110 10.77 23.61 8.62
N ARG A 111 10.84 24.73 7.89
CA ARG A 111 12.09 25.42 7.56
C ARG A 111 12.78 25.98 8.81
N ARG A 112 12.05 26.62 9.71
CA ARG A 112 12.59 27.11 10.99
C ARG A 112 13.21 25.99 11.82
N LEU A 113 12.52 24.84 11.90
CA LEU A 113 13.03 23.66 12.61
C LEU A 113 14.29 23.09 11.96
N ALA A 114 14.36 23.09 10.62
CA ALA A 114 15.53 22.62 9.89
C ALA A 114 16.77 23.50 10.14
N GLU A 115 16.58 24.81 10.23
CA GLU A 115 17.62 25.79 10.56
C GLU A 115 18.08 25.63 12.02
N ALA A 116 17.14 25.48 12.96
CA ALA A 116 17.44 25.29 14.38
C ALA A 116 18.24 24.00 14.64
N GLY A 117 17.88 22.88 14.00
CA GLY A 117 18.60 21.61 14.11
C GLY A 117 20.00 21.62 13.48
N GLY A 118 20.30 22.61 12.63
CA GLY A 118 21.62 22.83 12.03
C GLY A 118 22.58 23.66 12.89
N SER A 119 22.07 24.29 13.96
CA SER A 119 22.84 25.24 14.76
C SER A 119 23.60 24.61 15.95
N SER A 120 23.54 23.29 16.12
CA SER A 120 24.31 22.57 17.14
C SER A 120 25.68 22.18 16.56
N ARG A 121 26.62 23.14 16.57
CA ARG A 121 28.06 22.89 16.42
C ARG A 121 28.68 22.50 17.75
#